data_AF-A0AAF0F1T0-F1
#
_entry.id   AF-A0AAF0F1T0-F1
#
_cell.length_a   1.000
_cell.length_b   1.000
_cell.length_c   1.000
_cell.angle_alpha   90.00
_cell.angle_beta   90.00
_cell.angle_gamma   90.00
#
_symmetry.space_group_name_H-M   'P 1'
#
loop_
_entity.id
_entity.type
_entity.pdbx_description
1 polymer ?
#
loop_
_entity_poly.entity_id
_entity_poly.type
_entity_poly.pdbx_seq_one_letter_code
_entity_poly.pdbx_strand_id
1 'polypeptide(L)'
;MSFLNAKCNAIGLTPEASLALPERVASSDEQRVIDALSSLYAGNAEAAAAILAPEAMYTAPDGSVHVGATAVAARLANTRAPSAARVLDASLPAGTIALDLATASGSRVLVVIKCKADGRVMSITEEDGHQRPARAGAAGIHSPTDSMLSPCTSKLNLSKRRHYMKGKPTALFAGMSGAQ
;
A
#
# COMPACT_ATOMS: atom_id res chain seq x y z
N MET A 1 10.00 13.05 -18.89
CA MET A 1 10.06 11.96 -17.88
C MET A 1 8.76 12.00 -17.11
N SER A 2 7.83 11.06 -17.34
CA SER A 2 6.61 10.97 -16.56
C SER A 2 6.93 10.31 -15.23
N PHE A 3 6.87 11.05 -14.13
CA PHE A 3 6.78 10.45 -12.81
C PHE A 3 5.46 9.67 -12.77
N LEU A 4 5.53 8.35 -12.88
CA LEU A 4 4.40 7.50 -12.52
C LEU A 4 4.09 7.85 -11.05
N ASN A 5 2.92 8.46 -10.82
CA ASN A 5 2.46 8.83 -9.51
C ASN A 5 2.12 7.54 -8.75
N ALA A 6 3.15 6.86 -8.25
CA ALA A 6 3.00 5.63 -7.49
C ALA A 6 2.31 6.01 -6.18
N LYS A 7 1.06 5.56 -6.02
CA LYS A 7 0.28 5.80 -4.81
C LYS A 7 0.99 5.10 -3.64
N CYS A 8 1.59 5.90 -2.76
CA CYS A 8 2.10 5.42 -1.49
C CYS A 8 0.96 5.26 -0.48
N ASN A 9 1.15 4.33 0.45
CA ASN A 9 0.29 4.09 1.59
C ASN A 9 0.68 4.99 2.79
N ALA A 10 0.00 4.83 3.92
CA ALA A 10 0.18 5.64 5.12
C ALA A 10 1.58 5.53 5.77
N ILE A 11 2.35 4.48 5.47
CA ILE A 11 3.76 4.34 5.88
C ILE A 11 4.75 4.86 4.83
N GLY A 12 4.28 5.44 3.73
CA GLY A 12 5.10 6.02 2.67
C GLY A 12 5.65 5.03 1.64
N LEU A 13 5.18 3.78 1.66
CA LEU A 13 5.63 2.72 0.75
C LEU A 13 4.55 2.37 -0.28
N THR A 14 4.92 1.68 -1.36
CA THR A 14 3.91 1.05 -2.21
C THR A 14 3.23 -0.09 -1.44
N PRO A 15 1.97 -0.46 -1.77
CA PRO A 15 1.30 -1.59 -1.16
C PRO A 15 2.15 -2.87 -1.19
N GLU A 16 2.81 -3.17 -2.31
CA GLU A 16 3.67 -4.35 -2.47
C GLU A 16 4.90 -4.31 -1.56
N ALA A 17 5.55 -3.16 -1.43
CA ALA A 17 6.73 -3.00 -0.58
C ALA A 17 6.35 -3.12 0.90
N SER A 18 5.23 -2.52 1.31
CA SER A 18 4.75 -2.62 2.70
C SER A 18 4.36 -4.03 3.11
N LEU A 19 3.79 -4.81 2.21
CA LEU A 19 3.44 -6.22 2.41
C LEU A 19 4.65 -7.14 2.59
N ALA A 20 5.80 -6.74 2.03
CA ALA A 20 7.04 -7.49 2.11
C ALA A 20 7.83 -7.19 3.38
N LEU A 21 7.38 -6.24 4.22
CA LEU A 21 8.06 -5.89 5.46
C LEU A 21 8.07 -7.08 6.42
N PRO A 22 9.19 -7.30 7.12
CA PRO A 22 9.26 -8.32 8.15
C PRO A 22 8.42 -7.92 9.35
N GLU A 23 8.02 -8.94 10.11
CA GLU A 23 7.38 -8.74 11.40
C GLU A 23 8.45 -8.58 12.47
N ARG A 24 8.21 -7.67 13.42
CA ARG A 24 9.04 -7.49 14.60
C ARG A 24 8.22 -7.70 15.86
N VAL A 25 8.92 -7.92 16.98
CA VAL A 25 8.28 -8.00 18.29
C VAL A 25 7.89 -6.59 18.74
N ALA A 26 6.68 -6.46 19.29
CA ALA A 26 6.20 -5.23 19.91
C ALA A 26 6.97 -4.94 21.20
N SER A 27 7.27 -3.67 21.47
CA SER A 27 7.71 -3.27 22.81
C SER A 27 6.57 -3.44 23.83
N SER A 28 6.89 -3.40 25.12
CA SER A 28 5.85 -3.51 26.17
C SER A 28 4.79 -2.41 26.07
N ASP A 29 5.18 -1.19 25.68
CA ASP A 29 4.25 -0.08 25.54
C ASP A 29 3.40 -0.21 24.28
N GLU A 30 4.01 -0.67 23.17
CA GLU A 30 3.27 -0.98 21.94
C GLU A 30 2.25 -2.10 22.17
N GLN A 31 2.63 -3.14 22.93
CA GLN A 31 1.73 -4.24 23.24
C GLN A 31 0.49 -3.76 24.02
N ARG A 32 0.65 -2.85 24.99
CA ARG A 32 -0.50 -2.25 25.70
C ARG A 32 -1.44 -1.52 24.73
N VAL A 33 -0.89 -0.79 23.76
CA VAL A 33 -1.70 -0.10 22.73
C VAL A 33 -2.43 -1.12 21.85
N ILE A 34 -1.78 -2.20 21.44
CA ILE A 34 -2.36 -3.25 20.59
C ILE A 34 -3.49 -3.99 21.33
N ASP A 35 -3.31 -4.32 22.61
CA ASP A 35 -4.31 -5.03 23.42
C ASP A 35 -5.55 -4.14 23.67
N ALA A 36 -5.32 -2.86 23.97
CA ALA A 36 -6.39 -1.89 24.15
C ALA A 36 -7.13 -1.60 22.83
N LEU A 37 -6.42 -1.50 21.71
CA LEU A 37 -7.04 -1.37 20.38
C LEU A 37 -7.91 -2.59 20.05
N SER A 38 -7.44 -3.80 20.37
CA SER A 38 -8.22 -5.04 20.22
C SER A 38 -9.50 -5.01 21.07
N SER A 39 -9.43 -4.46 22.28
CA SER A 39 -10.59 -4.24 23.15
C SER A 39 -11.58 -3.23 22.57
N LEU A 40 -11.09 -2.17 21.91
CA LEU A 40 -11.94 -1.19 21.22
C LEU A 40 -12.71 -1.81 20.04
N TYR A 41 -12.05 -2.63 19.21
CA TYR A 41 -12.73 -3.37 18.14
C TYR A 41 -13.77 -4.37 18.69
N ALA A 42 -13.57 -4.89 19.90
CA ALA A 42 -14.54 -5.74 20.59
C ALA A 42 -15.72 -4.94 21.21
N GLY A 43 -15.75 -3.62 21.05
CA GLY A 43 -16.80 -2.75 21.58
C GLY A 43 -16.60 -2.31 23.02
N ASN A 44 -15.46 -2.61 23.64
CA ASN A 44 -15.16 -2.15 25.00
C ASN A 44 -14.61 -0.72 24.99
N ALA A 45 -15.52 0.26 25.05
CA ALA A 45 -15.17 1.67 25.02
C ALA A 45 -14.42 2.17 26.27
N GLU A 46 -14.41 1.44 27.39
CA GLU A 46 -13.65 1.85 28.59
C GLU A 46 -12.13 1.87 28.33
N ALA A 47 -11.66 1.02 27.41
CA ALA A 47 -10.27 1.01 26.96
C ALA A 47 -9.86 2.33 26.30
N ALA A 48 -10.81 3.09 25.75
CA ALA A 48 -10.54 4.33 25.03
C ALA A 48 -9.89 5.39 25.92
N ALA A 49 -10.37 5.54 27.16
CA ALA A 49 -9.90 6.56 28.08
C ALA A 49 -8.44 6.33 28.53
N ALA A 50 -7.99 5.08 28.52
CA ALA A 50 -6.65 4.70 28.94
C ALA A 50 -5.59 4.98 27.85
N ILE A 51 -5.95 4.77 26.57
CA ILE A 51 -4.98 4.82 25.47
C ILE A 51 -5.18 5.95 24.47
N LEU A 52 -6.38 6.51 24.30
CA LEU A 52 -6.62 7.58 23.34
C LEU A 52 -6.38 8.95 23.99
N ALA A 53 -5.68 9.83 23.29
CA ALA A 53 -5.66 11.24 23.64
C ALA A 53 -7.08 11.85 23.48
N PRO A 54 -7.46 12.86 24.27
CA PRO A 54 -8.76 13.52 24.14
C PRO A 54 -9.05 14.01 22.71
N GLU A 55 -8.00 14.45 22.01
CA GLU A 55 -8.00 14.94 20.62
C GLU A 55 -7.67 13.87 19.57
N ALA A 56 -7.69 12.59 19.93
CA ALA A 56 -7.31 11.50 19.01
C ALA A 56 -8.12 11.55 17.71
N MET A 57 -7.45 11.27 16.59
CA MET A 57 -8.06 11.23 15.26
C MET A 57 -8.02 9.83 14.68
N TYR A 58 -9.09 9.42 14.03
CA TYR A 58 -9.17 8.17 13.27
C TYR A 58 -9.54 8.48 11.82
N THR A 59 -8.71 8.04 10.89
CA THR A 59 -8.98 8.10 9.45
C THR A 59 -9.32 6.70 8.97
N ALA A 60 -10.57 6.54 8.54
CA ALA A 60 -11.11 5.27 8.05
C ALA A 60 -10.73 5.02 6.59
N PRO A 61 -10.82 3.77 6.11
CA PRO A 61 -10.54 3.44 4.71
C PRO A 61 -11.48 4.12 3.69
N ASP A 62 -12.70 4.46 4.13
CA ASP A 62 -13.69 5.21 3.32
C ASP A 62 -13.37 6.71 3.19
N GLY A 63 -12.29 7.18 3.81
CA GLY A 63 -11.87 8.57 3.84
C GLY A 63 -12.55 9.42 4.92
N SER A 64 -13.46 8.85 5.72
CA SER A 64 -14.07 9.56 6.85
C SER A 64 -13.07 9.77 7.99
N VAL A 65 -13.17 10.93 8.64
CA VAL A 65 -12.31 11.30 9.77
C VAL A 65 -13.17 11.50 11.02
N HIS A 66 -12.77 10.83 12.10
CA HIS A 66 -13.43 10.91 13.40
C HIS A 66 -12.46 11.53 14.40
N VAL A 67 -12.91 12.55 15.12
CA VAL A 67 -12.06 13.32 16.04
C VAL A 67 -12.64 13.22 17.45
N GLY A 68 -11.74 12.97 18.40
CA GLY A 68 -12.05 12.82 19.81
C GLY A 68 -12.16 11.36 20.24
N ALA A 69 -11.65 11.05 21.43
CA ALA A 69 -11.57 9.68 21.95
C ALA A 69 -12.91 8.92 21.88
N THR A 70 -14.03 9.57 22.21
CA THR A 70 -15.36 8.96 22.17
C THR A 70 -15.81 8.61 20.74
N ALA A 71 -15.59 9.51 19.78
CA ALA A 71 -15.98 9.28 18.38
C ALA A 71 -15.11 8.18 17.75
N VAL A 72 -13.81 8.21 18.03
CA VAL A 72 -12.86 7.17 17.60
C VAL A 72 -13.25 5.80 18.16
N ALA A 73 -13.51 5.71 19.47
CA ALA A 73 -13.92 4.46 20.10
C ALA A 73 -15.23 3.90 19.53
N ALA A 74 -16.24 4.76 19.35
CA ALA A 74 -17.51 4.38 18.75
C ALA A 74 -17.33 3.89 17.30
N ARG A 75 -16.44 4.51 16.52
CA ARG A 75 -16.15 4.09 15.15
C ARG A 75 -15.44 2.74 15.11
N LEU A 76 -14.42 2.54 15.95
CA LEU A 76 -13.69 1.27 16.02
C LEU A 76 -14.58 0.11 16.47
N ALA A 77 -15.51 0.34 17.42
CA ALA A 77 -16.49 -0.65 17.85
C ALA A 77 -17.45 -1.11 16.73
N ASN A 78 -17.70 -0.24 15.74
CA ASN A 78 -18.51 -0.56 14.56
C ASN A 78 -17.67 -1.06 13.38
N THR A 79 -16.36 -1.13 13.54
CA THR A 79 -15.43 -1.63 12.53
C THR A 79 -15.25 -3.13 12.73
N ARG A 80 -15.02 -3.87 11.64
CA ARG A 80 -14.87 -5.31 11.71
C ARG A 80 -13.65 -5.69 12.55
N ALA A 81 -13.87 -6.49 13.59
CA ALA A 81 -12.78 -6.93 14.46
C ALA A 81 -11.70 -7.73 13.68
N PRO A 82 -10.41 -7.45 13.92
CA PRO A 82 -9.32 -8.22 13.33
C PRO A 82 -9.24 -9.63 13.95
N SER A 83 -8.84 -10.61 13.16
CA SER A 83 -8.55 -11.98 13.61
C SER A 83 -7.10 -12.18 14.03
N ALA A 84 -6.18 -11.36 13.50
CA ALA A 84 -4.77 -11.37 13.89
C ALA A 84 -4.14 -10.00 13.60
N ALA A 85 -3.09 -9.65 14.33
CA ALA A 85 -2.32 -8.43 14.15
C ALA A 85 -0.82 -8.75 14.08
N ARG A 86 -0.10 -8.13 13.15
CA ARG A 86 1.34 -8.24 13.00
C ARG A 86 1.97 -6.85 13.07
N VAL A 87 3.01 -6.68 13.88
CA VAL A 87 3.75 -5.40 13.93
C VAL A 87 4.82 -5.39 12.85
N LEU A 88 4.75 -4.41 11.96
CA LEU A 88 5.68 -4.30 10.83
C LEU A 88 6.97 -3.58 11.23
N ASP A 89 8.10 -4.09 10.76
CA ASP A 89 9.40 -3.44 10.87
C ASP A 89 9.59 -2.42 9.74
N ALA A 90 9.12 -1.20 9.98
CA ALA A 90 9.23 -0.07 9.06
C ALA A 90 10.05 1.06 9.70
N SER A 91 10.81 1.77 8.87
CA SER A 91 11.51 3.00 9.28
C SER A 91 10.51 4.14 9.47
N LEU A 92 9.94 4.24 10.68
CA LEU A 92 8.91 5.22 11.03
C LEU A 92 9.42 6.23 12.07
N PRO A 93 8.81 7.42 12.17
CA PRO A 93 9.09 8.35 13.26
C PRO A 93 8.86 7.72 14.64
N ALA A 94 9.59 8.19 15.65
CA ALA A 94 9.44 7.73 17.03
C ALA A 94 7.97 7.83 17.48
N GLY A 95 7.51 6.80 18.22
CA GLY A 95 6.12 6.70 18.67
C GLY A 95 5.12 6.33 17.56
N THR A 96 5.58 5.89 16.38
CA THR A 96 4.70 5.41 15.31
C THR A 96 4.78 3.89 15.20
N ILE A 97 3.62 3.25 15.13
CA ILE A 97 3.46 1.80 15.00
C ILE A 97 2.76 1.52 13.67
N ALA A 98 3.24 0.55 12.90
CA ALA A 98 2.54 0.02 11.74
C ALA A 98 2.09 -1.41 12.02
N LEU A 99 0.80 -1.67 11.81
CA LEU A 99 0.17 -2.97 11.99
C LEU A 99 -0.39 -3.47 10.67
N ASP A 100 -0.18 -4.75 10.40
CA ASP A 100 -0.90 -5.52 9.39
C ASP A 100 -1.98 -6.34 10.10
N LEU A 101 -3.23 -5.93 9.94
CA LEU A 101 -4.39 -6.58 10.56
C LEU A 101 -5.05 -7.52 9.55
N ALA A 102 -5.14 -8.80 9.89
CA ALA A 102 -5.93 -9.76 9.14
C ALA A 102 -7.37 -9.75 9.65
N THR A 103 -8.33 -9.78 8.73
CA THR A 103 -9.75 -9.95 9.03
C THR A 103 -10.17 -11.41 8.80
N ALA A 104 -11.29 -11.83 9.39
CA ALA A 104 -11.81 -13.19 9.22
C ALA A 104 -12.15 -13.59 7.77
N SER A 105 -12.28 -12.64 6.82
CA SER A 105 -12.44 -12.95 5.39
C SER A 105 -11.12 -13.19 4.66
N GLY A 106 -9.98 -13.13 5.36
CA GLY A 106 -8.65 -13.21 4.76
C GLY A 106 -8.16 -11.90 4.15
N SER A 107 -8.97 -10.84 4.18
CA SER A 107 -8.57 -9.50 3.78
C SER A 107 -7.66 -8.88 4.83
N ARG A 108 -6.76 -8.00 4.41
CA ARG A 108 -5.78 -7.35 5.28
C ARG A 108 -5.87 -5.84 5.20
N VAL A 109 -5.68 -5.20 6.35
CA VAL A 109 -5.78 -3.75 6.55
C VAL A 109 -4.46 -3.27 7.14
N LEU A 110 -3.88 -2.23 6.55
CA LEU A 110 -2.73 -1.55 7.12
C LEU A 110 -3.24 -0.51 8.12
N VAL A 111 -2.72 -0.54 9.34
CA VAL A 111 -3.07 0.45 10.37
C VAL A 111 -1.81 1.14 10.85
N VAL A 112 -1.81 2.47 10.77
CA VAL A 112 -0.71 3.32 11.26
C VAL A 112 -1.18 4.07 12.47
N ILE A 113 -0.49 3.88 13.59
CA ILE A 113 -0.80 4.47 14.88
C ILE A 113 0.32 5.43 15.25
N LYS A 114 -0.03 6.66 15.65
CA LYS A 114 0.92 7.63 16.20
C LYS A 114 0.59 7.88 17.66
N CYS A 115 1.57 7.73 18.51
CA CYS A 115 1.50 8.01 19.93
C CYS A 115 2.21 9.34 20.25
N LYS A 116 1.73 10.02 21.28
CA LYS A 116 2.39 11.18 21.88
C LYS A 116 3.52 10.72 22.80
N ALA A 117 4.31 11.67 23.28
CA ALA A 117 5.38 11.39 24.24
C ALA A 117 4.88 10.82 25.59
N ASP A 118 3.60 11.04 25.94
CA ASP A 118 2.95 10.47 27.13
C ASP A 118 2.46 9.02 26.92
N GLY A 119 2.68 8.44 25.73
CA GLY A 119 2.26 7.08 25.37
C GLY A 119 0.82 6.97 24.86
N ARG A 120 0.04 8.06 24.85
CA ARG A 120 -1.34 8.03 24.33
C ARG A 120 -1.38 8.15 22.82
N VAL A 121 -2.31 7.44 22.20
CA VAL A 121 -2.58 7.47 20.76
C VAL A 121 -3.21 8.82 20.37
N MET A 122 -2.57 9.53 19.46
CA MET A 122 -3.10 10.77 18.86
C MET A 122 -3.74 10.56 17.50
N SER A 123 -3.32 9.54 16.76
CA SER A 123 -3.81 9.30 15.41
C SER A 123 -3.78 7.83 15.07
N ILE A 124 -4.84 7.36 14.43
CA ILE A 124 -4.97 6.03 13.82
C ILE A 124 -5.38 6.27 12.37
N THR A 125 -4.70 5.62 11.43
CA THR A 125 -5.02 5.65 10.00
C THR A 125 -5.13 4.22 9.51
N GLU A 126 -6.30 3.86 8.99
CA GLU A 126 -6.55 2.53 8.40
C GLU A 126 -6.62 2.64 6.88
N GLU A 127 -5.98 1.69 6.19
CA GLU A 127 -6.04 1.54 4.75
C GLU A 127 -6.39 0.10 4.37
N ASP A 128 -7.46 -0.05 3.58
CA ASP A 128 -7.87 -1.31 2.98
C ASP A 128 -6.92 -1.76 1.87
N GLY A 129 -6.99 -3.05 1.55
CA GLY A 129 -6.29 -3.59 0.38
C GLY A 129 -4.79 -3.81 0.63
N HIS A 130 -4.37 -3.95 1.88
CA HIS A 130 -3.02 -4.38 2.25
C HIS A 130 -2.85 -5.89 2.02
N GLN A 131 -3.14 -6.33 0.79
CA GLN A 131 -3.04 -7.71 0.33
C GLN A 131 -2.25 -7.72 -0.96
N ARG A 132 -1.49 -8.80 -1.21
CA ARG A 132 -0.81 -8.93 -2.51
C ARG A 132 -1.91 -8.88 -3.56
N PRO A 133 -1.77 -8.05 -4.62
CA PRO A 133 -2.65 -8.21 -5.77
C PRO A 133 -2.56 -9.69 -6.14
N ALA A 134 -3.71 -10.37 -6.24
CA ALA A 134 -3.73 -11.70 -6.81
C ALA A 134 -2.91 -11.60 -8.09
N ARG A 135 -1.91 -12.48 -8.28
CA ARG A 135 -1.19 -12.55 -9.55
C ARG A 135 -2.23 -12.89 -10.61
N ALA A 136 -2.89 -11.88 -11.16
CA ALA A 136 -3.52 -11.96 -12.45
C ALA A 136 -2.36 -12.23 -13.39
N GLY A 137 -2.28 -13.45 -13.92
CA GLY A 137 -1.54 -13.63 -15.16
C GLY A 137 -2.04 -12.54 -16.11
N ALA A 138 -1.12 -11.66 -16.52
CA ALA A 138 -1.32 -10.49 -17.37
C ALA A 138 -2.71 -10.41 -18.04
N ALA A 139 -3.69 -9.86 -17.32
CA ALA A 139 -4.95 -9.43 -17.90
C ALA A 139 -5.06 -7.95 -17.59
N GLY A 140 -4.43 -7.15 -18.45
CA GLY A 140 -4.64 -5.71 -18.45
C GLY A 140 -6.12 -5.42 -18.55
N ILE A 141 -6.57 -4.34 -17.92
CA ILE A 141 -7.89 -3.76 -18.15
C ILE A 141 -7.88 -3.26 -19.60
N HIS A 142 -8.10 -4.17 -20.54
CA HIS A 142 -8.36 -3.86 -21.93
C HIS A 142 -9.86 -3.69 -22.06
N SER A 143 -10.29 -2.47 -22.38
CA SER A 143 -11.63 -2.26 -22.91
C SER A 143 -11.79 -3.16 -24.16
N PRO A 144 -12.92 -3.84 -24.37
CA PRO A 144 -13.14 -4.70 -25.54
C PRO A 144 -13.06 -3.96 -26.88
N THR A 145 -12.98 -2.63 -26.87
CA THR A 145 -12.73 -1.77 -28.04
C THR A 145 -11.26 -1.44 -28.30
N ASP A 146 -10.35 -1.68 -27.36
CA ASP A 146 -8.96 -1.21 -27.42
C ASP A 146 -8.07 -2.09 -28.33
N SER A 147 -8.58 -3.26 -28.73
CA SER A 147 -7.94 -4.13 -29.73
C SER A 147 -8.53 -3.99 -31.15
N MET A 148 -9.44 -3.04 -31.39
CA MET A 148 -9.90 -2.74 -32.74
C MET A 148 -8.94 -1.78 -33.45
N LEU A 149 -7.74 -2.28 -33.78
CA LEU A 149 -6.93 -1.63 -34.81
C LEU A 149 -7.61 -1.86 -36.17
N SER A 150 -7.98 -0.77 -36.85
CA SER A 150 -8.57 -0.88 -38.18
C SER A 150 -7.63 -1.63 -39.13
N PRO A 151 -8.15 -2.36 -40.14
CA PRO A 151 -7.31 -3.14 -41.06
C PRO A 151 -6.16 -2.35 -41.71
N CYS A 152 -6.28 -1.02 -41.75
CA CYS A 152 -5.28 -0.12 -42.32
C CYS A 152 -4.07 0.10 -41.38
N THR A 153 -4.25 0.15 -40.06
CA THR A 153 -3.14 0.40 -39.11
C THR A 153 -2.29 -0.85 -38.87
N SER A 154 -2.87 -2.05 -39.01
CA SER A 154 -2.15 -3.32 -38.90
C SER A 154 -1.08 -3.51 -39.99
N LYS A 155 -1.39 -3.18 -41.25
CA LYS A 155 -0.42 -3.23 -42.37
C LYS A 155 0.72 -2.22 -42.21
N LEU A 156 0.43 -1.04 -41.66
CA LEU A 156 1.44 0.00 -41.42
C LEU A 156 2.40 -0.40 -40.29
N ASN A 157 1.91 -1.07 -39.25
CA ASN A 157 2.76 -1.58 -38.16
C ASN A 157 3.63 -2.78 -38.59
N LEU A 158 3.11 -3.68 -39.44
CA LEU A 158 3.88 -4.81 -39.98
C LEU A 158 5.03 -4.35 -40.89
N SER A 159 4.76 -3.36 -41.76
CA SER A 159 5.78 -2.79 -42.64
C SER A 159 6.86 -2.04 -41.85
N LYS A 160 6.49 -1.23 -40.85
CA LYS A 160 7.46 -0.55 -39.96
C LYS A 160 8.35 -1.54 -39.20
N ARG A 161 7.80 -2.66 -38.68
CA ARG A 161 8.61 -3.72 -38.04
C ARG A 161 9.59 -4.39 -39.01
N ARG A 162 9.18 -4.68 -40.25
CA ARG A 162 10.09 -5.27 -41.26
C ARG A 162 11.23 -4.32 -41.64
N HIS A 163 10.97 -3.02 -41.73
CA HIS A 163 12.03 -2.04 -42.03
C HIS A 163 12.96 -1.80 -40.85
N TYR A 164 12.47 -1.87 -39.61
CA TYR A 164 13.32 -1.75 -38.41
C TYR A 164 14.27 -2.94 -38.20
N MET A 165 13.89 -4.15 -38.65
CA MET A 165 14.74 -5.34 -38.58
C MET A 165 15.72 -5.47 -39.75
N LYS A 166 15.57 -4.65 -40.80
CA LYS A 166 16.63 -4.44 -41.78
C LYS A 166 17.64 -3.51 -41.15
N GLY A 167 18.57 -4.08 -40.39
CA GLY A 167 19.69 -3.36 -39.80
C GLY A 167 20.41 -2.48 -40.83
N LYS A 168 21.02 -1.39 -40.35
CA LYS A 168 21.87 -0.53 -41.18
C LYS A 168 22.94 -1.40 -41.85
N PRO A 169 23.24 -1.22 -43.15
CA PRO A 169 24.32 -1.94 -43.79
C PRO A 169 25.64 -1.53 -43.13
N THR A 170 26.16 -2.38 -42.24
CA THR A 170 27.48 -2.22 -41.64
C THR A 170 28.54 -2.72 -42.62
N ALA A 171 28.70 -2.03 -43.74
CA ALA A 171 29.78 -2.27 -44.69
C ALA A 171 30.05 -1.00 -45.51
N LEU A 172 30.71 -0.01 -44.89
CA LEU A 172 31.25 1.16 -45.61
C LEU A 172 32.78 1.28 -45.51
N PHE A 173 33.49 0.31 -44.92
CA PHE A 173 34.96 0.38 -44.76
C PHE A 173 35.70 -0.94 -45.00
N ALA A 174 35.22 -1.79 -45.90
CA ALA A 174 36.04 -2.89 -46.42
C ALA A 174 36.83 -2.41 -47.64
N GLY A 175 37.92 -1.66 -47.42
CA GLY A 175 38.78 -1.24 -48.51
C GLY A 175 39.67 -0.05 -48.21
N MET A 176 40.57 -0.16 -47.23
CA MET A 176 41.79 0.67 -47.12
C MET A 176 42.81 -0.11 -46.27
N SER A 177 43.45 -1.11 -46.86
CA SER A 177 44.71 -1.65 -46.36
C SER A 177 45.76 -1.52 -47.45
N GLY A 178 46.67 -0.57 -47.24
CA GLY A 178 48.05 -0.61 -47.70
C GLY A 178 48.27 -0.61 -49.21
N ALA A 179 48.52 0.59 -49.75
CA ALA A 179 49.39 0.76 -50.90
C ALA A 179 50.78 0.17 -50.60
N GLN A 180 51.29 -0.64 -51.53
CA GLN A 180 52.71 -0.72 -51.84
C GLN A 180 52.93 0.08 -53.12
#